data_AF-A0A2V5MWV0-F1
#
_entry.id   AF-A0A2V5MWV0-F1
#
_cell.length_a   1.000
_cell.length_b   1.000
_cell.length_c   1.000
_cell.angle_alpha   90.00
_cell.angle_beta   90.00
_cell.angle_gamma   90.00
#
_symmetry.space_group_name_H-M   'P 1'
#
loop_
_entity.id
_entity.type
_entity.pdbx_description
1 polymer ?
#
loop_
_entity_poly.entity_id
_entity_poly.type
_entity_poly.pdbx_seq_one_letter_code
_entity_poly.pdbx_strand_id
1 'polypeptide(L)'
;MVIDCHTHLDDDGRAEKLLRSMDDAEIDASVVIAETLPGDISNAAQVLEAVRQSDRLWAIINCVFSKTVELKYVEELTQLLHQERIVGLKFYLGYEEYSADDERLHQLYE
;
A
#
# COMPACT_ATOMS: atom_id res chain seq x y z
N MET A 1 15.62 5.51 15.95
CA MET A 1 14.62 4.79 15.17
C MET A 1 13.82 5.79 14.35
N VAL A 2 14.11 5.89 13.07
CA VAL A 2 13.46 6.73 12.07
C VAL A 2 12.66 5.80 11.16
N ILE A 3 11.37 6.08 11.01
CA ILE A 3 10.48 5.33 10.12
C ILE A 3 9.96 6.30 9.06
N ASP A 4 10.16 5.97 7.80
CA ASP A 4 9.50 6.68 6.70
C ASP A 4 8.16 6.01 6.39
N CYS A 5 7.06 6.74 6.58
CA CYS A 5 5.71 6.24 6.37
C CYS A 5 5.15 6.58 4.99
N HIS A 6 5.93 7.22 4.12
CA HIS A 6 5.48 7.63 2.78
C HIS A 6 6.61 7.49 1.76
N THR A 7 6.82 6.26 1.30
CA THR A 7 7.77 5.97 0.23
C THR A 7 7.11 5.13 -0.85
N HIS A 8 7.66 5.21 -2.07
CA HIS A 8 7.26 4.43 -3.23
C HIS A 8 8.47 3.67 -3.78
N LEU A 9 8.22 2.59 -4.52
CA LEU A 9 9.27 1.97 -5.32
C LEU A 9 9.54 2.82 -6.56
N ASP A 10 10.79 2.83 -7.01
CA ASP A 10 11.16 3.38 -8.31
C ASP A 10 10.62 2.49 -9.46
N ASP A 11 10.74 2.96 -10.71
CA ASP A 11 10.25 2.30 -11.93
C ASP A 11 10.75 0.85 -12.13
N ASP A 12 11.89 0.49 -11.54
CA ASP A 12 12.42 -0.88 -11.62
C ASP A 12 11.75 -1.86 -10.64
N GLY A 13 10.96 -1.34 -9.69
CA GLY A 13 10.19 -2.09 -8.71
C GLY A 13 11.05 -2.87 -7.72
N ARG A 14 12.33 -2.52 -7.54
CA ARG A 14 13.27 -3.31 -6.73
C ARG A 14 13.61 -2.68 -5.38
N ALA A 15 13.76 -3.54 -4.36
CA ALA A 15 14.06 -3.12 -3.01
C ALA A 15 15.48 -2.54 -2.83
N GLU A 16 16.48 -2.98 -3.62
CA GLU A 16 17.88 -2.68 -3.31
C GLU A 16 18.23 -1.19 -3.45
N LYS A 17 17.55 -0.47 -4.34
CA LYS A 17 17.77 0.98 -4.48
C LYS A 17 17.19 1.75 -3.29
N LEU A 18 15.98 1.38 -2.86
CA LEU A 18 15.34 1.95 -1.67
C LEU A 18 16.15 1.64 -0.40
N LEU A 19 16.61 0.41 -0.22
CA LEU A 19 17.41 0.06 0.96
C LEU A 19 18.71 0.88 1.05
N ARG A 20 19.37 1.12 -0.09
CA ARG A 20 20.55 1.98 -0.13
C ARG A 20 20.23 3.43 0.22
N SER A 21 19.13 3.99 -0.30
CA SER A 21 18.74 5.37 0.07
C SER A 21 18.32 5.48 1.53
N MET A 22 17.71 4.43 2.10
CA MET A 22 17.45 4.34 3.54
C MET A 22 18.74 4.36 4.36
N ASP A 23 19.77 3.61 3.94
CA ASP A 23 21.07 3.61 4.61
C ASP A 23 21.76 4.98 4.56
N ASP A 24 21.75 5.62 3.38
CA ASP A 24 22.33 6.97 3.18
C ASP A 24 21.59 8.04 4.01
N ALA A 25 20.29 7.86 4.26
CA ALA A 25 19.44 8.77 5.01
C ALA A 25 19.23 8.39 6.48
N GLU A 26 19.91 7.35 6.97
CA GLU A 26 19.77 6.83 8.34
C GLU A 26 18.32 6.45 8.72
N ILE A 27 17.55 5.89 7.77
CA ILE A 27 16.18 5.41 7.95
C ILE A 27 16.19 3.94 8.38
N ASP A 28 15.63 3.64 9.54
CA ASP A 28 15.63 2.27 10.08
C ASP A 28 14.62 1.37 9.37
N ALA A 29 13.43 1.91 9.04
CA ALA A 29 12.37 1.19 8.34
C ALA A 29 11.54 2.10 7.43
N SER A 30 10.96 1.54 6.38
CA SER A 30 10.08 2.26 5.46
C SER A 30 8.78 1.51 5.19
N VAL A 31 7.69 2.26 5.08
CA VAL A 31 6.40 1.81 4.59
C VAL A 31 6.29 2.19 3.12
N VAL A 32 6.28 1.16 2.27
CA VAL A 32 6.19 1.26 0.83
C VAL A 32 4.72 1.24 0.43
N ILE A 33 4.28 2.29 -0.25
CA ILE A 33 2.91 2.46 -0.71
C ILE A 33 2.80 1.90 -2.13
N ALA A 34 1.85 0.99 -2.34
CA ALA A 34 1.49 0.57 -3.68
C ALA A 34 0.69 1.66 -4.41
N GLU A 35 1.00 1.84 -5.68
CA GLU A 35 0.39 2.81 -6.57
C GLU A 35 -0.48 2.12 -7.62
N THR A 36 -1.60 2.77 -7.95
CA THR A 36 -2.35 2.49 -9.17
C THR A 36 -1.91 3.51 -10.20
N LEU A 37 -1.23 3.07 -11.26
CA LEU A 37 -0.89 3.97 -12.37
C LEU A 37 -2.14 4.27 -13.21
N PRO A 38 -2.21 5.43 -13.88
CA PRO A 38 -3.26 5.73 -14.85
C PRO A 38 -3.32 4.62 -15.93
N GLY A 39 -4.45 3.89 -16.00
CA GLY A 39 -4.60 2.71 -16.87
C GLY A 39 -4.77 1.36 -16.16
N ASP A 40 -5.13 1.37 -14.87
CA ASP A 40 -5.53 0.23 -14.03
C ASP A 40 -4.44 -0.77 -13.60
N ILE A 41 -3.16 -0.50 -13.91
CA ILE A 41 -2.08 -1.39 -13.47
C ILE A 41 -1.62 -0.95 -12.07
N SER A 42 -1.97 -1.77 -11.08
CA SER A 42 -1.42 -1.66 -9.72
C SER A 42 -0.03 -2.30 -9.64
N ASN A 43 0.91 -1.62 -8.99
CA ASN A 43 2.24 -2.16 -8.70
C ASN A 43 2.29 -3.01 -7.40
N ALA A 44 1.14 -3.32 -6.80
CA ALA A 44 1.05 -4.03 -5.52
C ALA A 44 1.87 -5.33 -5.49
N ALA A 45 1.90 -6.11 -6.58
CA ALA A 45 2.71 -7.32 -6.66
C ALA A 45 4.22 -7.05 -6.51
N GLN A 46 4.73 -5.95 -7.07
CA GLN A 46 6.12 -5.55 -6.95
C GLN A 46 6.43 -5.10 -5.52
N VAL A 47 5.53 -4.33 -4.91
CA VAL A 47 5.64 -3.92 -3.50
C VAL A 47 5.68 -5.15 -2.58
N LEU A 48 4.79 -6.12 -2.78
CA LEU A 48 4.75 -7.35 -1.99
C LEU A 48 6.02 -8.19 -2.14
N GLU A 49 6.62 -8.21 -3.33
CA GLU A 49 7.90 -8.88 -3.54
C GLU A 49 9.04 -8.13 -2.85
N ALA A 50 9.09 -6.81 -2.96
CA ALA A 50 10.11 -5.98 -2.32
C ALA A 50 10.10 -6.12 -0.79
N VAL A 51 8.93 -6.12 -0.15
CA VAL A 51 8.83 -6.25 1.32
C VAL A 51 9.18 -7.65 1.82
N ARG A 52 9.16 -8.68 0.97
CA ARG A 52 9.64 -10.03 1.33
C ARG A 52 11.17 -10.11 1.36
N GLN A 53 11.85 -9.20 0.67
CA GLN A 53 13.31 -9.20 0.56
C GLN A 53 14.01 -8.51 1.73
N SER A 54 13.27 -7.78 2.58
CA SER A 54 13.85 -7.10 3.76
C SER A 54 12.84 -6.95 4.89
N ASP A 55 13.30 -7.18 6.11
CA ASP A 55 12.54 -6.96 7.35
C ASP A 55 12.36 -5.48 7.73
N ARG A 56 13.11 -4.58 7.08
CA ARG A 56 13.02 -3.11 7.22
C ARG A 56 11.90 -2.50 6.37
N LEU A 57 11.27 -3.30 5.50
CA LEU A 57 10.23 -2.84 4.59
C LEU A 57 8.87 -3.40 5.00
N TRP A 58 7.88 -2.51 4.94
CA TRP A 58 6.47 -2.81 5.19
C TRP A 58 5.63 -2.27 4.03
N ALA A 59 4.42 -2.79 3.84
CA ALA A 59 3.57 -2.41 2.72
C ALA A 59 2.29 -1.71 3.19
N ILE A 60 1.90 -0.68 2.46
CA ILE A 60 0.51 -0.21 2.36
C ILE A 60 0.02 -0.54 0.96
N ILE A 61 -1.10 -1.25 0.85
CA ILE A 61 -1.66 -1.62 -0.45
C ILE A 61 -2.77 -0.65 -0.85
N ASN A 62 -2.77 -0.25 -2.11
CA ASN A 62 -3.84 0.52 -2.72
C ASN A 62 -5.12 -0.30 -2.84
N CYS A 63 -6.24 0.33 -2.52
CA CYS A 63 -7.56 -0.21 -2.83
C CYS A 63 -8.21 0.68 -3.87
N VAL A 64 -8.88 0.06 -4.84
CA VAL A 64 -9.67 0.77 -5.84
C VAL A 64 -11.10 0.30 -5.70
N PHE A 65 -12.01 1.24 -5.44
CA PHE A 65 -13.43 0.92 -5.33
C PHE A 65 -14.21 1.52 -6.49
N SER A 66 -15.09 0.71 -7.04
CA SER A 66 -16.14 1.20 -7.94
C SER A 66 -17.27 1.82 -7.12
N LYS A 67 -18.44 2.04 -7.76
CA LYS A 67 -19.60 2.65 -7.12
C LYS A 67 -20.11 1.93 -5.87
N THR A 68 -19.78 0.66 -5.68
CA THR A 68 -20.24 -0.15 -4.55
C THR A 68 -19.07 -0.93 -3.93
N VAL A 69 -18.98 -0.94 -2.59
CA VAL A 69 -18.08 -1.84 -1.85
C VAL A 69 -18.80 -3.17 -1.67
N GLU A 70 -18.27 -4.25 -2.25
CA GLU A 70 -18.83 -5.59 -2.09
C GLU A 70 -18.21 -6.29 -0.87
N LEU A 71 -19.03 -7.03 -0.10
CA LEU A 71 -18.57 -7.76 1.10
C LEU A 71 -17.38 -8.69 0.82
N LYS A 72 -17.40 -9.37 -0.33
CA LYS A 72 -16.30 -10.25 -0.76
C LYS A 72 -14.96 -9.51 -0.83
N TYR A 73 -14.97 -8.25 -1.26
CA TYR A 73 -13.77 -7.42 -1.35
C TYR A 73 -13.25 -7.03 0.04
N VAL A 74 -14.15 -6.74 0.99
CA VAL A 74 -13.79 -6.50 2.40
C VAL A 74 -13.08 -7.72 2.99
N GLU A 75 -13.56 -8.93 2.71
CA GLU A 75 -12.93 -10.18 3.16
C GLU A 75 -11.52 -10.36 2.54
N GLU A 76 -11.37 -10.08 1.24
CA GLU A 76 -10.08 -10.13 0.54
C GLU A 76 -9.06 -9.15 1.14
N LEU A 77 -9.49 -7.91 1.43
CA LEU A 77 -8.67 -6.90 2.10
C LEU A 77 -8.28 -7.31 3.53
N THR A 78 -9.22 -7.89 4.27
CA THR A 78 -8.96 -8.41 5.62
C THR A 78 -7.90 -9.51 5.59
N GLN A 79 -7.99 -10.43 4.62
CA GLN A 79 -6.98 -11.47 4.43
C GLN A 79 -5.62 -10.90 4.02
N LEU A 80 -5.59 -9.86 3.19
CA LEU A 80 -4.35 -9.16 2.86
C LEU A 80 -3.71 -8.53 4.10
N LEU A 81 -4.46 -7.83 4.94
CA LEU A 81 -3.96 -7.23 6.18
C LEU A 81 -3.41 -8.27 7.17
N HIS A 82 -3.82 -9.54 7.07
CA HIS A 82 -3.26 -10.63 7.87
C HIS A 82 -1.90 -11.13 7.36
N GLN A 83 -1.43 -10.68 6.19
CA GLN A 83 -0.08 -10.97 5.72
C GLN A 83 0.93 -10.20 6.59
N GLU A 84 1.98 -10.89 7.04
CA GLU A 84 2.91 -10.42 8.08
C GLU A 84 3.58 -9.05 7.83
N ARG A 85 3.52 -8.52 6.60
CA ARG A 85 4.21 -7.29 6.19
C ARG A 85 3.29 -6.20 5.63
N ILE A 86 1.98 -6.40 5.59
CA ILE A 86 1.02 -5.35 5.18
C ILE A 86 0.51 -4.66 6.45
N VAL A 87 0.71 -3.35 6.55
CA VAL A 87 0.36 -2.56 7.75
C VAL A 87 -0.82 -1.63 7.54
N GLY A 88 -1.33 -1.54 6.32
CA GLY A 88 -2.48 -0.68 6.04
C GLY A 88 -2.91 -0.70 4.58
N LEU A 89 -3.95 0.08 4.32
CA LEU A 89 -4.53 0.28 3.01
C LEU A 89 -4.52 1.77 2.66
N LYS A 90 -4.37 2.11 1.38
CA LYS A 90 -4.46 3.48 0.87
C LYS A 90 -5.65 3.60 -0.07
N PHE A 91 -6.46 4.62 0.18
CA PHE A 91 -7.61 5.02 -0.61
C PHE A 91 -7.27 6.30 -1.39
N TYR A 92 -7.63 6.38 -2.67
CA TYR A 92 -7.36 7.54 -3.51
C TYR A 92 -8.55 8.49 -3.53
N LEU A 93 -8.88 9.00 -2.33
CA LEU A 93 -10.00 9.92 -2.12
C LEU A 93 -9.89 11.15 -3.04
N GLY A 94 -10.98 11.47 -3.73
CA GLY A 94 -11.04 12.60 -4.68
C GLY A 94 -10.43 12.34 -6.06
N TYR A 95 -9.66 11.26 -6.26
CA TYR A 95 -9.40 10.69 -7.59
C TYR A 95 -10.46 9.66 -7.97
N GLU A 96 -11.00 8.99 -6.97
CA GLU A 96 -12.11 8.05 -7.11
C GLU A 96 -13.46 8.75 -6.86
N GLU A 97 -14.56 8.11 -7.28
CA GLU A 97 -15.93 8.68 -7.18
C GLU A 97 -16.47 8.69 -5.73
N TYR A 98 -15.61 8.77 -4.70
CA TYR A 98 -15.97 8.74 -3.29
C TYR A 98 -15.02 9.58 -2.41
N SER A 99 -15.53 10.01 -1.25
CA SER A 99 -14.82 10.83 -0.26
C SER A 99 -14.58 10.06 1.05
N ALA A 100 -13.77 10.61 1.96
CA ALA A 100 -13.40 9.94 3.21
C ALA A 100 -14.59 9.56 4.09
N ASP A 101 -15.65 10.37 4.03
CA ASP A 101 -16.88 10.29 4.81
C ASP A 101 -18.04 9.65 4.04
N ASP A 102 -17.75 9.04 2.89
CA ASP A 102 -18.76 8.39 2.08
C ASP A 102 -19.33 7.16 2.80
N GLU A 103 -20.67 7.10 2.92
CA GLU A 103 -21.37 6.00 3.62
C GLU A 103 -21.04 4.62 3.04
N ARG A 104 -20.65 4.54 1.76
CA ARG A 104 -20.23 3.29 1.12
C ARG A 104 -18.98 2.68 1.76
N LEU A 105 -18.14 3.50 2.40
CA LEU A 105 -16.92 3.05 3.07
C LEU A 105 -17.16 2.55 4.50
N HIS A 106 -18.35 2.74 5.08
CA HIS A 106 -18.60 2.38 6.49
C HIS A 106 -18.22 0.92 6.78
N GLN A 107 -18.59 -0.01 5.90
CA GLN A 107 -18.26 -1.43 6.06
C GLN A 107 -16.77 -1.76 6.11
N LEU A 108 -15.90 -0.85 5.66
CA LEU A 108 -14.44 -1.01 5.70
C LEU A 108 -13.83 -0.43 6.99
N TYR A 109 -14.55 0.45 7.68
CA TYR A 109 -14.07 1.12 8.88
C TYR A 109 -14.39 0.37 10.18
N GLU A 110 -15.39 -0.52 10.14
CA GLU A 110 -15.80 -1.41 11.25
C GLU A 110 -15.00 -2.72 11.24
#